data_AF-G2PGT2-F1
#
_entry.id   AF-G2PGT2-F1
#
_cell.length_a   1.000
_cell.length_b   1.000
_cell.length_c   1.000
_cell.angle_alpha   90.00
_cell.angle_beta   90.00
_cell.angle_gamma   90.00
#
_symmetry.space_group_name_H-M   'P 1'
#
loop_
_entity.id
_entity.type
_entity.pdbx_description
1 polymer ?
#
loop_
_entity_poly.entity_id
_entity_poly.type
_entity_poly.pdbx_seq_one_letter_code
_entity_poly.pdbx_strand_id
1 'polypeptide(L)'
;MSAAVTERTAKERVRRTRSRGRNELAPLRVSQIAVHEYDLDPACVSLVCPSCRTWVPISRPNGRPGRTRLVPHHTERAGTADPTFCTDGSHRRVIIDVEVERWRRHIEEGVSETDGRRSNRVTRKPKVAPALAVSQIAAKKQTATTEDEPGDDRPLWLLREMKWASTEPAVRETDTQRAQRPAGDAPQVGLPVPLTTLHPKRPTR
;
A
#
# COMPACT_ATOMS: atom_id res chain seq x y z
N MET A 1 -34.02 -13.86 -5.21
CA MET A 1 -33.00 -12.86 -5.62
C MET A 1 -31.87 -13.61 -6.32
N SER A 2 -32.03 -13.88 -7.62
CA SER A 2 -31.03 -14.64 -8.38
C SER A 2 -29.95 -13.69 -8.87
N ALA A 3 -28.72 -13.88 -8.42
CA ALA A 3 -27.57 -13.11 -8.86
C ALA A 3 -27.25 -13.48 -10.32
N ALA A 4 -27.32 -12.49 -11.22
CA ALA A 4 -26.92 -12.66 -12.60
C ALA A 4 -25.40 -12.89 -12.67
N VAL A 5 -25.01 -14.09 -13.10
CA VAL A 5 -23.62 -14.43 -13.41
C VAL A 5 -23.20 -13.59 -14.60
N THR A 6 -22.32 -12.61 -14.37
CA THR A 6 -21.78 -11.78 -15.44
C THR A 6 -20.69 -12.57 -16.14
N GLU A 7 -21.03 -13.21 -17.26
CA GLU A 7 -20.05 -13.88 -18.12
C GLU A 7 -19.04 -12.86 -18.66
N ARG A 8 -17.79 -12.96 -18.20
CA ARG A 8 -16.68 -12.16 -18.72
C ARG A 8 -16.22 -12.77 -20.05
N THR A 9 -16.87 -12.39 -21.15
CA THR A 9 -16.39 -12.74 -22.49
C THR A 9 -15.13 -11.93 -22.79
N ALA A 10 -13.97 -12.57 -22.69
CA ALA A 10 -12.72 -11.97 -23.13
C ALA A 10 -12.78 -11.78 -24.65
N LYS A 11 -12.88 -10.52 -25.11
CA LYS A 11 -12.89 -10.17 -26.53
C LYS A 11 -11.59 -10.65 -27.18
N GLU A 12 -11.70 -11.45 -28.24
CA GLU A 12 -10.53 -11.88 -29.00
C GLU A 12 -9.78 -10.67 -29.54
N ARG A 13 -8.48 -10.59 -29.22
CA ARG A 13 -7.66 -9.44 -29.57
C ARG A 13 -7.34 -9.53 -31.05
N VAL A 14 -7.78 -8.54 -31.84
CA VAL A 14 -7.44 -8.41 -33.26
C VAL A 14 -5.92 -8.48 -33.42
N ARG A 15 -5.43 -9.55 -34.05
CA ARG A 15 -4.01 -9.77 -34.29
C ARG A 15 -3.62 -9.00 -35.55
N ARG A 16 -2.78 -7.99 -35.41
CA ARG A 16 -2.09 -7.35 -36.55
C ARG A 16 -0.74 -8.02 -36.76
N THR A 17 -0.39 -8.28 -38.02
CA THR A 17 0.95 -8.77 -38.38
C THR A 17 1.99 -7.81 -37.82
N ARG A 18 2.89 -8.33 -36.98
CA ARG A 18 3.92 -7.51 -36.34
C ARG A 18 4.83 -6.95 -37.42
N SER A 19 4.84 -5.63 -37.57
CA SER A 19 5.80 -4.95 -38.44
C SER A 19 7.21 -5.36 -37.99
N ARG A 20 8.00 -5.87 -38.93
CA ARG A 20 9.43 -6.15 -38.69
C ARG A 20 10.28 -4.87 -38.70
N GLY A 21 9.63 -3.74 -38.96
CA GLY A 21 10.21 -2.41 -39.05
C GLY A 21 11.10 -2.10 -37.85
N ARG A 22 12.26 -1.53 -38.15
CA ARG A 22 13.11 -0.83 -37.20
C ARG A 22 12.90 0.65 -37.49
N ASN A 23 12.78 1.45 -36.44
CA ASN A 23 12.84 2.89 -36.60
C ASN A 23 14.28 3.28 -36.98
N GLU A 24 14.42 4.15 -37.97
CA GLU A 24 15.70 4.59 -38.54
C GLU A 24 16.39 5.69 -37.72
N LEU A 25 15.67 6.29 -36.76
CA LEU A 25 16.22 7.28 -35.84
C LEU A 25 17.42 6.74 -35.06
N ALA A 26 18.28 7.68 -34.66
CA ALA A 26 19.47 7.39 -33.89
C ALA A 26 19.15 6.53 -32.64
N PRO A 27 19.97 5.50 -32.33
CA PRO A 27 19.77 4.67 -31.15
C PRO A 27 19.72 5.49 -29.87
N LEU A 28 18.82 5.12 -28.99
CA LEU A 28 18.65 5.77 -27.70
C LEU A 28 19.60 5.12 -26.69
N ARG A 29 20.51 5.92 -26.13
CA ARG A 29 21.43 5.48 -25.09
C ARG A 29 20.78 5.68 -23.72
N VAL A 30 20.79 4.66 -22.89
CA VAL A 30 20.17 4.72 -21.56
C VAL A 30 20.89 5.75 -20.68
N SER A 31 22.20 5.90 -20.82
CA SER A 31 23.00 6.91 -20.11
C SER A 31 22.55 8.37 -20.35
N GLN A 32 21.83 8.65 -21.44
CA GLN A 32 21.34 9.99 -21.78
C GLN A 32 19.96 10.29 -21.20
N ILE A 33 19.29 9.30 -20.61
CA ILE A 33 17.97 9.43 -19.99
C ILE A 33 18.16 9.71 -18.50
N ALA A 34 17.25 10.47 -17.89
CA ALA A 34 17.30 10.69 -16.46
C ALA A 34 17.16 9.36 -15.70
N VAL A 35 17.87 9.22 -14.57
CA VAL A 35 17.96 7.93 -13.85
C VAL A 35 16.60 7.39 -13.39
N HIS A 36 15.64 8.29 -13.10
CA HIS A 36 14.27 7.94 -12.71
C HIS A 36 13.32 7.70 -13.89
N GLU A 37 13.79 7.86 -15.13
CA GLU A 37 13.04 7.67 -16.36
C GLU A 37 13.37 6.33 -17.04
N TYR A 38 14.10 5.44 -16.37
CA TYR A 38 14.31 4.07 -16.85
C TYR A 38 14.42 3.07 -15.70
N ASP A 39 14.01 1.84 -15.98
CA ASP A 39 14.04 0.70 -15.09
C ASP A 39 14.79 -0.46 -15.77
N LEU A 40 15.87 -0.92 -15.14
CA LEU A 40 16.69 -2.03 -15.64
C LEU A 40 16.49 -3.32 -14.85
N ASP A 41 15.49 -3.39 -13.96
CA ASP A 41 15.15 -4.62 -13.26
C ASP A 41 14.93 -5.76 -14.28
N PRO A 42 15.59 -6.93 -14.11
CA PRO A 42 15.42 -8.07 -14.99
C PRO A 42 13.96 -8.51 -15.21
N ALA A 43 13.07 -8.28 -14.24
CA ALA A 43 11.66 -8.59 -14.35
C ALA A 43 10.89 -7.58 -15.23
N CYS A 44 11.31 -6.31 -15.25
CA CYS A 44 10.54 -5.19 -15.79
C CYS A 44 11.38 -4.15 -16.54
N VAL A 45 12.28 -4.59 -17.44
CA VAL A 45 13.13 -3.66 -18.20
C VAL A 45 12.29 -2.71 -19.07
N SER A 46 12.27 -1.43 -18.71
CA SER A 46 11.45 -0.39 -19.35
C SER A 46 12.12 0.98 -19.30
N LEU A 47 11.69 1.91 -20.14
CA LEU A 47 12.11 3.31 -20.07
C LEU A 47 11.02 4.26 -20.57
N VAL A 48 11.11 5.52 -20.19
CA VAL A 48 10.24 6.59 -20.68
C VAL A 48 10.65 6.96 -22.09
N CYS A 49 9.72 6.84 -23.04
CA CYS A 49 9.94 7.26 -24.41
C CYS A 49 10.14 8.78 -24.50
N PRO A 50 11.24 9.30 -25.08
CA PRO A 50 11.46 10.75 -25.16
C PRO A 50 10.44 11.50 -26.02
N SER A 51 9.83 10.81 -27.00
CA SER A 51 8.88 11.42 -27.93
C SER A 51 7.49 11.62 -27.31
N CYS A 52 6.99 10.63 -26.55
CA CYS A 52 5.62 10.64 -26.03
C CYS A 52 5.51 10.58 -24.50
N ARG A 53 6.63 10.45 -23.77
CA ARG A 53 6.71 10.37 -22.31
C ARG A 53 5.95 9.19 -21.68
N THR A 54 5.55 8.20 -22.46
CA THR A 54 4.96 6.94 -21.95
C THR A 54 6.07 6.01 -21.45
N TRP A 55 5.80 5.26 -20.37
CA TRP A 55 6.65 4.15 -19.93
C TRP A 55 6.52 2.97 -20.89
N VAL A 56 7.63 2.55 -21.49
CA VAL A 56 7.65 1.55 -22.58
C VAL A 56 8.61 0.41 -22.24
N PRO A 57 8.14 -0.84 -22.32
CA PRO A 57 9.01 -2.00 -22.16
C PRO A 57 10.07 -2.09 -23.26
N ILE A 58 11.25 -2.57 -22.89
CA ILE A 58 12.34 -2.83 -23.83
C ILE A 58 12.31 -4.30 -24.24
N SER A 59 12.08 -4.56 -25.52
CA SER A 59 12.25 -5.91 -26.07
C SER A 59 13.73 -6.26 -26.15
N ARG A 60 14.15 -7.33 -25.45
CA ARG A 60 15.47 -7.96 -25.57
C ARG A 60 15.33 -9.35 -26.23
N PRO A 61 15.25 -9.44 -27.57
CA PRO A 61 15.08 -10.74 -28.23
C PRO A 61 16.34 -11.61 -28.03
N ASN A 62 16.21 -12.64 -27.19
CA ASN A 62 17.17 -13.73 -26.95
C ASN A 62 18.59 -13.25 -26.57
N GLY A 63 18.70 -12.14 -25.82
CA GLY A 63 19.98 -11.63 -25.35
C GLY A 63 20.96 -11.17 -26.45
N ARG A 64 20.55 -11.12 -27.72
CA ARG A 64 21.45 -10.70 -28.80
C ARG A 64 21.72 -9.19 -28.74
N PRO A 65 22.99 -8.77 -28.66
CA PRO A 65 23.35 -7.36 -28.72
C PRO A 65 22.89 -6.74 -30.04
N GLY A 66 22.45 -5.48 -29.99
CA GLY A 66 21.98 -4.72 -31.17
C GLY A 66 20.55 -5.02 -31.65
N ARG A 67 19.81 -5.92 -30.99
CA ARG A 67 18.38 -6.16 -31.26
C ARG A 67 17.44 -5.62 -30.17
N THR A 68 18.01 -5.00 -29.14
CA THR A 68 17.30 -4.31 -28.08
C THR A 68 16.56 -3.09 -28.63
N ARG A 69 15.24 -3.02 -28.43
CA ARG A 69 14.39 -1.96 -28.98
C ARG A 69 13.15 -1.70 -28.14
N LEU A 70 12.61 -0.51 -28.25
CA LEU A 70 11.31 -0.17 -27.66
C LEU A 70 10.19 -0.98 -28.30
N VAL A 71 9.29 -1.48 -27.46
CA VAL A 71 8.06 -2.13 -27.89
C VAL A 71 7.16 -1.11 -28.58
N PRO A 72 6.39 -1.52 -29.61
CA PRO A 72 5.35 -0.68 -30.21
C PRO A 72 4.39 -0.17 -29.14
N HIS A 73 4.21 1.15 -29.04
CA HIS A 73 3.36 1.78 -28.04
C HIS A 73 2.59 2.97 -28.61
N HIS A 74 1.62 3.42 -27.84
CA HIS A 74 0.77 4.55 -28.19
C HIS A 74 1.18 5.81 -27.42
N THR A 75 0.73 6.96 -27.90
CA THR A 75 0.98 8.26 -27.26
C THR A 75 0.01 8.55 -26.13
N GLU A 76 -1.22 8.02 -26.18
CA GLU A 76 -2.23 8.22 -25.15
C GLU A 76 -2.15 7.18 -24.02
N ARG A 77 -2.91 7.45 -22.95
CA ARG A 77 -3.04 6.55 -21.81
C ARG A 77 -3.68 5.22 -22.23
N ALA A 78 -3.31 4.16 -21.53
CA ALA A 78 -3.95 2.87 -21.69
C ALA A 78 -5.47 2.97 -21.43
N GLY A 79 -6.28 2.42 -22.34
CA GLY A 79 -7.74 2.44 -22.25
C GLY A 79 -8.43 3.52 -23.08
N THR A 80 -7.68 4.45 -23.69
CA THR A 80 -8.24 5.38 -24.69
C THR A 80 -8.75 4.60 -25.91
N ALA A 81 -9.94 4.98 -26.42
CA ALA A 81 -10.47 4.44 -27.66
C ALA A 81 -9.64 4.95 -28.85
N ASP A 82 -9.26 4.03 -29.75
CA ASP A 82 -8.43 4.29 -30.94
C ASP A 82 -7.18 5.15 -30.70
N PRO A 83 -6.22 4.68 -29.87
CA PRO A 83 -5.06 5.46 -29.50
C PRO A 83 -4.07 5.60 -30.65
N THR A 84 -3.56 6.81 -30.84
CA THR A 84 -2.55 7.17 -31.83
C THR A 84 -1.25 6.42 -31.56
N PHE A 85 -0.70 5.83 -32.61
CA PHE A 85 0.56 5.11 -32.55
C PHE A 85 1.74 6.09 -32.45
N CYS A 86 2.69 5.84 -31.54
CA CYS A 86 3.90 6.66 -31.46
C CYS A 86 4.86 6.30 -32.59
N THR A 87 4.85 7.05 -33.68
CA THR A 87 5.71 6.85 -34.86
C THR A 87 7.20 7.06 -34.55
N ASP A 88 7.51 8.07 -33.74
CA ASP A 88 8.88 8.54 -33.53
C ASP A 88 9.62 7.74 -32.45
N GLY A 89 8.88 7.12 -31.54
CA GLY A 89 9.43 6.34 -30.42
C GLY A 89 9.36 4.83 -30.61
N SER A 90 8.30 4.34 -31.25
CA SER A 90 8.10 2.89 -31.40
C SER A 90 9.20 2.25 -32.25
N HIS A 91 9.59 1.02 -31.90
CA HIS A 91 10.64 0.26 -32.58
C HIS A 91 12.04 0.93 -32.60
N ARG A 92 12.26 1.99 -31.83
CA ARG A 92 13.56 2.65 -31.73
C ARG A 92 14.58 1.74 -31.03
N ARG A 93 15.79 1.67 -31.58
CA ARG A 93 16.87 0.87 -30.99
C ARG A 93 17.30 1.48 -29.66
N VAL A 94 17.60 0.62 -28.69
CA VAL A 94 18.09 1.04 -27.38
C VAL A 94 19.46 0.41 -27.14
N ILE A 95 20.40 1.24 -26.68
CA ILE A 95 21.74 0.82 -26.25
C ILE A 95 21.76 0.98 -24.73
N ILE A 96 21.92 -0.14 -24.03
CA ILE A 96 22.08 -0.17 -22.57
C ILE A 96 23.59 -0.08 -22.32
N ASP A 97 24.07 1.13 -22.10
CA ASP A 97 25.47 1.50 -21.87
C ASP A 97 25.75 1.85 -20.40
N VAL A 98 24.82 1.50 -19.51
CA VAL A 98 24.93 1.65 -18.07
C VAL A 98 25.10 0.28 -17.42
N GLU A 99 25.96 0.23 -16.41
CA GLU A 99 26.15 -0.96 -15.57
C GLU A 99 24.91 -1.15 -14.67
N VAL A 100 24.23 -2.29 -14.82
CA VAL A 100 22.96 -2.58 -14.13
C VAL A 100 23.12 -2.53 -12.61
N GLU A 101 24.21 -3.09 -12.07
CA GLU A 101 24.48 -3.07 -10.62
C GLU A 101 24.73 -1.65 -10.07
N ARG A 102 25.39 -0.79 -10.86
CA ARG A 102 25.61 0.60 -10.49
C ARG A 102 24.29 1.39 -10.48
N TRP A 103 23.44 1.17 -11.48
CA TRP A 103 22.11 1.77 -11.52
C TRP A 103 21.26 1.31 -10.32
N ARG A 104 21.24 0.00 -10.04
CA ARG A 104 20.46 -0.56 -8.93
C ARG A 104 20.83 0.07 -7.60
N ARG A 105 22.13 0.14 -7.30
CA ARG A 105 22.65 0.78 -6.09
C ARG A 105 22.25 2.25 -5.99
N HIS A 106 22.28 2.99 -7.10
CA HIS A 106 21.88 4.41 -7.10
C HIS A 106 20.39 4.61 -6.79
N ILE A 107 19.53 3.72 -7.28
CA ILE A 107 18.09 3.74 -6.95
C ILE A 107 17.87 3.37 -5.48
N GLU A 108 18.51 2.31 -4.98
CA GLU A 108 18.39 1.86 -3.58
C GLU A 108 18.88 2.95 -2.59
N GLU A 109 20.00 3.60 -2.90
CA GLU A 109 20.53 4.74 -2.14
C GLU A 109 19.58 5.95 -2.16
N GLY A 110 19.08 6.34 -3.34
CA GLY A 110 18.14 7.44 -3.47
C GLY A 110 16.80 7.21 -2.76
N VAL A 111 16.30 5.96 -2.75
CA VAL A 111 15.13 5.56 -1.96
C VAL A 111 15.43 5.69 -0.46
N SER A 112 16.60 5.22 0.00
CA SER A 112 17.00 5.31 1.41
C SER A 112 17.11 6.76 1.90
N GLU A 113 17.70 7.64 1.09
CA GLU A 113 17.80 9.08 1.40
C GLU A 113 16.44 9.77 1.44
N THR A 114 15.51 9.35 0.58
CA THR A 114 14.16 9.94 0.52
C THR A 114 13.28 9.44 1.65
N ASP A 115 13.35 8.14 1.98
CA ASP A 115 12.58 7.52 3.06
C ASP A 115 13.02 8.03 4.45
N GLY A 116 14.30 8.37 4.59
CA GLY A 116 14.83 9.05 5.79
C GLY A 116 14.26 10.45 6.03
N ARG A 117 13.62 11.08 5.03
CA ARG A 117 12.95 12.37 5.20
C ARG A 117 11.64 12.16 5.95
N ARG A 118 11.63 12.48 7.24
CA ARG A 118 10.37 12.63 7.99
C ARG A 118 9.48 13.63 7.26
N SER A 119 8.27 13.22 6.89
CA SER A 119 7.32 14.12 6.28
C SER A 119 7.12 15.34 7.18
N ASN A 120 7.30 16.56 6.67
CA ASN A 120 6.95 17.78 7.41
C ASN A 120 5.43 17.99 7.49
N ARG A 121 4.66 17.05 6.92
CA ARG A 121 3.21 17.12 6.86
C ARG A 121 2.67 16.88 8.26
N VAL A 122 2.18 17.95 8.87
CA VAL A 122 1.43 17.89 10.12
C VAL A 122 0.11 17.16 9.85
N THR A 123 0.08 15.85 10.11
CA THR A 123 -1.17 15.09 10.10
C THR A 123 -2.03 15.56 11.27
N ARG A 124 -3.05 16.38 11.00
CA ARG A 124 -3.96 16.83 12.06
C ARG A 124 -4.69 15.62 12.63
N LYS A 125 -4.75 15.57 13.97
CA LYS A 125 -5.55 14.57 14.68
C LYS A 125 -6.99 14.65 14.15
N PRO A 126 -7.62 13.53 13.77
CA PRO A 126 -9.03 13.52 13.38
C PRO A 126 -9.84 14.24 14.45
N LYS A 127 -10.70 15.18 14.04
CA LYS A 127 -11.64 15.80 14.97
C LYS A 127 -12.61 14.70 15.40
N VAL A 128 -12.42 14.21 16.61
CA VAL A 128 -13.38 13.30 17.25
C VAL A 128 -14.68 14.07 17.39
N ALA A 129 -15.80 13.42 17.05
CA ALA A 129 -17.12 14.01 17.31
C ALA A 129 -17.21 14.34 18.82
N PRO A 130 -17.77 15.51 19.19
CA PRO A 130 -17.95 15.85 20.59
C PRO A 130 -18.77 14.74 21.27
N ALA A 131 -18.36 14.36 22.47
CA ALA A 131 -19.09 13.38 23.26
C ALA A 131 -20.55 13.83 23.44
N LEU A 132 -21.48 12.88 23.39
CA LEU A 132 -22.90 13.15 23.62
C LEU A 132 -23.09 13.74 25.02
N ALA A 133 -24.06 14.63 25.15
CA ALA A 133 -24.43 15.18 26.45
C ALA A 133 -24.98 14.06 27.36
N VAL A 134 -24.77 14.17 28.67
CA VAL A 134 -25.24 13.19 29.66
C VAL A 134 -26.74 12.92 29.53
N SER A 135 -27.53 13.95 29.20
CA SER A 135 -28.97 13.84 28.94
C SER A 135 -29.30 12.98 27.72
N GLN A 136 -28.51 13.07 26.64
CA GLN A 136 -28.69 12.27 25.43
C GLN A 136 -28.28 10.81 25.63
N ILE A 137 -27.27 10.56 26.48
CA ILE A 137 -26.87 9.21 26.88
C ILE A 137 -27.99 8.57 27.71
N ALA A 138 -28.59 9.31 28.66
CA ALA A 138 -29.73 8.84 29.45
C ALA A 138 -30.95 8.55 28.58
N ALA A 139 -31.28 9.44 27.63
CA ALA A 139 -32.40 9.24 26.70
C ALA A 139 -32.19 8.02 25.79
N LYS A 140 -30.99 7.81 25.24
CA LYS A 140 -30.66 6.60 24.46
C LYS A 140 -30.78 5.33 25.28
N LYS A 141 -30.42 5.39 26.57
CA LYS A 141 -30.57 4.24 27.47
C LYS A 141 -32.05 3.93 27.70
N GLN A 142 -32.89 4.94 27.83
CA GLN A 142 -34.35 4.75 27.96
C GLN A 142 -34.98 4.14 26.71
N THR A 143 -34.60 4.60 25.50
CA THR A 143 -35.10 4.03 24.24
C THR A 143 -34.59 2.60 23.99
N ALA A 144 -33.34 2.31 24.35
CA ALA A 144 -32.80 0.95 24.27
C ALA A 144 -33.42 -0.04 25.28
N THR A 145 -34.16 0.46 26.27
CA THR A 145 -34.92 -0.38 27.23
C THR A 145 -36.36 -0.63 26.75
N THR A 146 -36.81 0.05 25.68
CA THR A 146 -38.20 -0.01 25.21
C THR A 146 -38.40 -0.86 23.95
N GLU A 147 -37.34 -1.36 23.34
CA GLU A 147 -37.39 -2.30 22.21
C GLU A 147 -36.88 -3.68 22.64
N ASP A 148 -37.83 -4.61 22.78
CA ASP A 148 -37.76 -6.07 22.91
C ASP A 148 -36.39 -6.75 23.19
N GLU A 149 -36.25 -7.29 24.41
CA GLU A 149 -35.54 -8.56 24.64
C GLU A 149 -36.50 -9.53 25.35
N PRO A 150 -36.81 -10.69 24.76
CA PRO A 150 -37.67 -11.68 25.38
C PRO A 150 -36.87 -12.52 26.40
N GLY A 151 -37.28 -12.43 27.67
CA GLY A 151 -37.24 -13.56 28.60
C GLY A 151 -35.98 -13.76 29.43
N ASP A 152 -35.74 -12.90 30.42
CA ASP A 152 -35.31 -13.34 31.76
C ASP A 152 -35.68 -12.24 32.76
N ASP A 153 -36.76 -12.44 33.53
CA ASP A 153 -37.26 -11.49 34.57
C ASP A 153 -36.27 -11.30 35.75
N ARG A 154 -35.03 -11.74 35.59
CA ARG A 154 -33.99 -11.64 36.60
C ARG A 154 -33.42 -10.23 36.64
N PRO A 155 -33.17 -9.68 37.84
CA PRO A 155 -32.57 -8.37 37.97
C PRO A 155 -31.14 -8.38 37.38
N LEU A 156 -30.76 -7.29 36.70
CA LEU A 156 -29.48 -7.14 35.97
C LEU A 156 -28.22 -7.49 36.79
N TRP A 157 -28.24 -7.32 38.11
CA TRP A 157 -27.11 -7.66 38.97
C TRP A 157 -26.88 -9.19 39.05
N LEU A 158 -27.96 -9.98 39.02
CA LEU A 158 -27.90 -11.44 39.03
C LEU A 158 -27.37 -11.99 37.70
N LEU A 159 -27.81 -11.40 36.58
CA LEU A 159 -27.26 -11.72 35.26
C LEU A 159 -25.76 -11.43 35.17
N ARG A 160 -25.33 -10.31 35.78
CA ARG A 160 -23.91 -9.95 35.85
C ARG A 160 -23.11 -10.91 36.71
N GLU A 161 -23.66 -11.33 37.84
CA GLU A 161 -23.06 -12.32 38.73
C GLU A 161 -22.92 -13.68 38.05
N MET A 162 -23.97 -14.17 37.39
CA MET A 162 -23.93 -15.41 36.60
C MET A 162 -22.92 -15.33 35.45
N LYS A 163 -22.82 -14.19 34.76
CA LYS A 163 -21.82 -13.97 33.71
C LYS A 163 -20.39 -13.99 34.27
N TRP A 164 -20.16 -13.38 35.44
CA TRP A 164 -18.88 -13.46 36.12
C TRP A 164 -18.55 -14.89 36.55
N ALA A 165 -19.49 -15.60 37.18
CA ALA A 165 -19.32 -16.99 37.57
C ALA A 165 -18.99 -17.90 36.37
N SER A 166 -19.61 -17.65 35.20
CA SER A 166 -19.28 -18.37 33.96
C SER A 166 -17.88 -18.03 33.42
N THR A 167 -17.37 -16.83 33.67
CA THR A 167 -16.08 -16.37 33.10
C THR A 167 -14.91 -16.61 34.05
N GLU A 168 -15.17 -16.73 35.36
CA GLU A 168 -14.17 -16.93 36.41
C GLU A 168 -13.23 -18.13 36.13
N PRO A 169 -13.70 -19.32 35.71
CA PRO A 169 -12.80 -20.44 35.45
C PRO A 169 -11.81 -20.16 34.32
N ALA A 170 -12.27 -19.53 33.23
CA ALA A 170 -11.42 -19.18 32.10
C ALA A 170 -10.39 -18.09 32.46
N VAL A 171 -10.78 -17.13 33.31
CA VAL A 171 -9.85 -16.13 33.84
C VAL A 171 -8.79 -16.79 34.73
N ARG A 172 -9.21 -17.68 35.64
CA ARG A 172 -8.30 -18.42 36.53
C ARG A 172 -7.32 -19.28 35.73
N GLU A 173 -7.78 -19.96 34.68
CA GLU A 173 -6.93 -20.72 33.78
C GLU A 173 -5.94 -19.84 33.01
N THR A 174 -6.40 -18.68 32.51
CA THR A 174 -5.53 -17.73 31.83
C THR A 174 -4.45 -17.19 32.76
N ASP A 175 -4.79 -16.93 34.02
CA ASP A 175 -3.85 -16.45 35.03
C ASP A 175 -2.84 -17.52 35.45
N THR A 176 -3.25 -18.80 35.58
CA THR A 176 -2.30 -19.89 35.84
C THR A 176 -1.35 -20.11 34.66
N GLN A 177 -1.84 -20.05 33.43
CA GLN A 177 -0.99 -20.11 32.23
C GLN A 177 0.01 -18.95 32.18
N ARG A 178 -0.43 -17.74 32.57
CA ARG A 178 0.45 -16.56 32.65
C ARG A 178 1.56 -16.75 33.70
N ALA A 179 1.25 -17.34 34.85
CA ALA A 179 2.21 -17.59 35.92
C ALA A 179 3.28 -18.63 35.54
N GLN A 180 2.98 -19.53 34.59
CA GLN A 180 3.89 -20.57 34.11
C GLN A 180 4.72 -20.15 32.88
N ARG A 181 4.64 -18.90 32.43
CA ARG A 181 5.45 -18.44 31.29
C ARG A 181 6.94 -18.43 31.65
N PRO A 182 7.80 -19.06 30.83
CA PRO A 182 9.25 -19.01 31.04
C PRO A 182 9.77 -17.57 30.87
N ALA A 183 10.83 -17.22 31.61
CA ALA A 183 11.34 -15.85 31.71
C ALA A 183 11.72 -15.18 30.37
N GLY A 184 11.93 -15.96 29.30
CA GLY A 184 12.23 -15.47 27.96
C GLY A 184 11.03 -14.96 27.14
N ASP A 185 9.79 -15.29 27.55
CA ASP A 185 8.54 -14.88 26.89
C ASP A 185 7.77 -13.78 27.64
N ALA A 186 8.38 -13.22 28.68
CA ALA A 186 7.87 -11.99 29.28
C ALA A 186 8.02 -10.85 28.25
N PRO A 187 7.00 -9.99 28.04
CA PRO A 187 7.20 -8.78 27.27
C PRO A 187 8.40 -8.05 27.85
N GLN A 188 9.34 -7.65 26.99
CA GLN A 188 10.58 -6.97 27.37
C GLN A 188 10.26 -5.95 28.46
N VAL A 189 10.92 -6.10 29.61
CA VAL A 189 10.80 -5.19 30.75
C VAL A 189 10.90 -3.78 30.18
N GLY A 190 9.77 -3.07 30.18
CA GLY A 190 9.74 -1.70 29.69
C GLY A 190 10.79 -0.90 30.45
N LEU A 191 11.39 0.08 29.77
CA LEU A 191 12.34 0.98 30.43
C LEU A 191 11.74 1.47 31.75
N PRO A 192 12.52 1.53 32.84
CA PRO A 192 12.02 1.94 34.14
C PRO A 192 11.35 3.29 34.00
N VAL A 193 10.02 3.30 34.14
CA VAL A 193 9.23 4.52 34.04
C VAL A 193 9.48 5.28 35.34
N PRO A 194 9.89 6.55 35.29
CA PRO A 194 10.07 7.34 36.50
C PRO A 194 8.72 7.40 37.24
N LEU A 195 8.68 6.82 38.44
CA LEU A 195 7.53 6.89 39.35
C LEU A 195 7.36 8.29 39.96
N THR A 196 8.34 9.18 39.74
CA THR A 196 8.30 10.56 40.14
C THR A 196 7.44 11.36 39.17
N THR A 197 6.26 11.78 39.62
CA THR A 197 5.38 12.68 38.89
C THR A 197 6.11 14.00 38.61
N LEU A 198 6.40 14.29 37.34
CA LEU A 198 7.00 15.57 36.95
C LEU A 198 5.95 16.68 37.10
N HIS A 199 6.15 17.60 38.05
CA HIS A 199 5.32 18.78 38.21
C HIS A 199 5.89 19.92 37.34
N PRO A 200 5.20 20.32 36.25
CA PRO A 200 5.64 21.46 35.46
C PRO A 200 5.53 22.74 36.29
N LYS A 201 6.65 23.47 36.44
CA LYS A 201 6.64 24.81 37.02
C LYS A 201 5.85 25.74 36.11
N ARG A 202 4.78 26.34 36.63
CA ARG A 202 4.05 27.38 35.90
C ARG A 202 4.98 28.58 35.68
N PRO A 203 5.08 29.12 34.46
CA PRO A 203 5.78 30.37 34.23
C PRO A 203 5.08 31.49 35.00
N THR A 204 5.88 32.28 35.72
CA THR A 204 5.44 33.52 36.38
C THR A 204 4.95 34.50 35.32
N ARG A 205 3.75 35.02 35.56
CA ARG A 205 3.05 35.98 34.69
C ARG A 205 3.57 37.39 34.92
#